data_AF-A0A842PFU3-F1
#
_entry.id   AF-A0A842PFU3-F1
#
_cell.length_a   1.000
_cell.length_b   1.000
_cell.length_c   1.000
_cell.angle_alpha   90.00
_cell.angle_beta   90.00
_cell.angle_gamma   90.00
#
_symmetry.space_group_name_H-M   'P 1'
#
loop_
_entity.id
_entity.type
_entity.pdbx_description
1 polymer ?
#
loop_
_entity_poly.entity_id
_entity_poly.type
_entity_poly.pdbx_seq_one_letter_code
_entity_poly.pdbx_strand_id
1 'polypeptide(L)'
;MADLLAMVVDSDYWLSLLNMSATDMHKQMQDKSARKDRPEMADFVDRRFDVDVEAEILDWIEEHNILHEQDSALLTASKRMADGSDIEDIASGIWLLAEWASLGTWRCMEGRGFLYLEPYIGESMNQVGQLYEQKTWDAAISSITSLSKQQYSEAVVVDWMGRREQLGETLNEKNDPRILSTMQSHQRHAESLHGLAELLTEGETVLLTRRDWSSYLNAGFGGFNIRRLLTTSALEGK
;
A
#
# COMPACT_ATOMS: atom_id res chain seq x y z
N MET A 1 -10.44 -14.59 3.76
CA MET A 1 -9.09 -14.36 4.32
C MET A 1 -8.71 -12.96 3.91
N ALA A 2 -8.12 -12.17 4.80
CA ALA A 2 -7.77 -10.79 4.47
C ALA A 2 -6.54 -10.74 3.56
N ASP A 3 -6.44 -9.68 2.76
CA ASP A 3 -5.25 -9.41 1.97
C ASP A 3 -4.28 -8.48 2.70
N LEU A 4 -2.99 -8.74 2.50
CA LEU A 4 -1.89 -7.82 2.78
C LEU A 4 -1.76 -6.87 1.59
N LEU A 5 -1.90 -5.58 1.86
CA LEU A 5 -1.67 -4.50 0.90
C LEU A 5 -0.31 -3.87 1.16
N ALA A 6 0.45 -3.62 0.10
CA ALA A 6 1.69 -2.85 0.11
C ALA A 6 1.64 -1.86 -1.05
N MET A 7 1.25 -0.62 -0.75
CA MET A 7 1.10 0.44 -1.73
C MET A 7 2.37 1.30 -1.77
N VAL A 8 2.93 1.47 -2.96
CA VAL A 8 4.04 2.40 -3.20
C VAL A 8 3.45 3.74 -3.61
N VAL A 9 3.75 4.77 -2.84
CA VAL A 9 3.22 6.11 -3.02
C VAL A 9 4.35 7.06 -3.33
N ASP A 10 4.18 7.90 -4.35
CA ASP A 10 5.06 9.05 -4.60
C ASP A 10 4.90 10.03 -3.43
N SER A 11 5.93 10.17 -2.60
CA SER A 11 5.79 10.91 -1.34
C SER A 11 5.58 12.39 -1.57
N ASP A 12 6.27 12.95 -2.56
CA ASP A 12 6.24 14.37 -2.86
C ASP A 12 4.90 14.77 -3.45
N TYR A 13 4.40 13.99 -4.41
CA TYR A 13 3.08 14.22 -4.98
C TYR A 13 1.97 14.01 -3.94
N TRP A 14 2.06 12.98 -3.09
CA TRP A 14 1.08 12.78 -2.02
C TRP A 14 1.07 13.93 -1.02
N LEU A 15 2.24 14.39 -0.57
CA LEU A 15 2.35 15.56 0.29
C LEU A 15 1.82 16.82 -0.38
N SER A 16 1.99 16.97 -1.70
CA SER A 16 1.41 18.10 -2.44
C SER A 16 -0.12 18.08 -2.40
N LEU A 17 -0.75 16.91 -2.54
CA LEU A 17 -2.21 16.74 -2.42
C LEU A 17 -2.69 17.00 -1.00
N LEU A 18 -1.99 16.47 0.00
CA LEU A 18 -2.31 16.69 1.41
C LEU A 18 -2.24 18.16 1.82
N ASN A 19 -1.35 18.93 1.18
CA ASN A 19 -1.18 20.36 1.42
C ASN A 19 -2.05 21.26 0.50
N MET A 20 -2.76 20.67 -0.45
CA MET A 20 -3.68 21.38 -1.35
C MET A 20 -4.99 21.73 -0.62
N SER A 21 -5.61 22.86 -0.99
CA SER A 21 -6.96 23.17 -0.55
C SER A 21 -7.98 22.20 -1.17
N ALA A 22 -9.07 21.91 -0.46
CA ALA A 22 -10.14 21.07 -1.02
C ALA A 22 -10.80 21.72 -2.26
N THR A 23 -10.85 23.07 -2.34
CA THR A 23 -11.34 23.79 -3.52
C THR A 23 -10.51 23.47 -4.77
N ASP A 24 -9.19 23.58 -4.66
CA ASP A 24 -8.30 23.36 -5.80
C ASP A 24 -8.29 21.88 -6.22
N MET A 25 -8.27 20.99 -5.23
CA MET A 25 -8.33 19.55 -5.46
C MET A 25 -9.62 19.16 -6.18
N HIS A 26 -10.77 19.60 -5.67
CA HIS A 26 -12.07 19.36 -6.30
C HIS A 26 -12.09 19.85 -7.75
N LYS A 27 -11.59 21.08 -8.00
CA LYS A 27 -11.50 21.63 -9.36
C LYS A 27 -10.65 20.75 -10.28
N GLN A 28 -9.46 20.34 -9.84
CA GLN A 28 -8.55 19.54 -10.66
C GLN A 28 -9.08 18.14 -10.95
N MET A 29 -9.81 17.54 -10.01
CA MET A 29 -10.49 16.26 -10.21
C MET A 29 -11.67 16.42 -11.19
N GLN A 30 -12.49 17.46 -11.01
CA GLN A 30 -13.68 17.69 -11.83
C GLN A 30 -13.35 18.01 -13.30
N ASP A 31 -12.30 18.80 -13.55
CA ASP A 31 -11.84 19.12 -14.91
C ASP A 31 -10.83 18.11 -15.49
N LYS A 32 -10.51 17.06 -14.72
CA LYS A 32 -9.57 15.97 -15.06
C LYS A 32 -8.13 16.42 -15.29
N SER A 33 -7.77 17.64 -14.88
CA SER A 33 -6.39 18.12 -14.98
C SER A 33 -5.44 17.35 -14.06
N ALA A 34 -5.92 16.87 -12.90
CA ALA A 34 -5.13 16.07 -11.95
C ALA A 34 -4.51 14.81 -12.57
N ARG A 35 -5.12 14.25 -13.63
CA ARG A 35 -4.62 13.03 -14.31
C ARG A 35 -3.29 13.24 -15.01
N LYS A 36 -2.95 14.47 -15.38
CA LYS A 36 -1.70 14.79 -16.08
C LYS A 36 -0.48 14.67 -15.16
N ASP A 37 -0.70 14.93 -13.88
CA ASP A 37 0.34 14.95 -12.86
C ASP A 37 0.29 13.69 -11.96
N ARG A 38 -0.67 12.78 -12.22
CA ARG A 38 -0.73 11.50 -11.51
C ARG A 38 0.52 10.68 -11.83
N PRO A 39 1.23 10.13 -10.82
CA PRO A 39 2.41 9.30 -11.03
C PRO A 39 2.15 8.15 -12.01
N GLU A 40 3.17 7.75 -12.77
CA GLU A 40 3.03 6.65 -13.71
C GLU A 40 2.87 5.32 -12.96
N MET A 41 1.96 4.48 -13.44
CA MET A 41 1.75 3.15 -12.84
C MET A 41 2.92 2.24 -13.19
N ALA A 42 3.46 1.54 -12.19
CA ALA A 42 4.43 0.48 -12.43
C ALA A 42 3.75 -0.74 -13.06
N ASP A 43 4.39 -1.34 -14.07
CA ASP A 43 3.82 -2.39 -14.93
C ASP A 43 3.62 -3.74 -14.22
N PHE A 44 4.23 -3.92 -13.05
CA PHE A 44 4.20 -5.16 -12.27
C PHE A 44 3.24 -5.14 -11.08
N VAL A 45 2.59 -4.02 -10.76
CA VAL A 45 1.61 -3.90 -9.64
C VAL A 45 0.22 -3.55 -10.18
N ASP A 46 -0.80 -3.70 -9.34
CA ASP A 46 -2.16 -3.27 -9.67
C ASP A 46 -2.43 -1.86 -9.17
N ARG A 47 -3.23 -1.08 -9.90
CA ARG A 47 -3.70 0.24 -9.47
C ARG A 47 -5.16 0.45 -9.86
N ARG A 48 -5.92 1.13 -9.00
CA ARG A 48 -7.30 1.51 -9.29
C ARG A 48 -7.37 2.52 -10.43
N PHE A 49 -8.42 2.40 -11.25
CA PHE A 49 -8.65 3.31 -12.37
C PHE A 49 -8.82 4.75 -11.90
N ASP A 50 -8.33 5.70 -12.70
CA ASP A 50 -8.43 7.13 -12.39
C ASP A 50 -9.87 7.54 -12.08
N VAL A 51 -10.83 7.10 -12.89
CA VAL A 51 -12.24 7.52 -12.76
C VAL A 51 -12.82 7.12 -11.40
N ASP A 52 -12.46 5.95 -10.87
CA ASP A 52 -13.03 5.44 -9.62
C ASP A 52 -12.48 6.24 -8.42
N VAL A 53 -11.16 6.44 -8.38
CA VAL A 53 -10.52 7.19 -7.28
C VAL A 53 -10.88 8.68 -7.34
N GLU A 54 -10.97 9.25 -8.55
CA GLU A 54 -11.40 10.65 -8.78
C GLU A 54 -12.82 10.88 -8.24
N ALA A 55 -13.75 9.98 -8.54
CA ALA A 55 -15.13 10.07 -8.06
C ALA A 55 -15.19 9.97 -6.53
N GLU A 56 -14.48 9.01 -5.93
CA GLU A 56 -14.48 8.85 -4.47
C GLU A 56 -13.83 10.03 -3.74
N ILE A 57 -12.82 10.69 -4.31
CA ILE A 57 -12.25 11.91 -3.74
C ILE A 57 -13.27 13.06 -3.80
N LEU A 58 -14.00 13.21 -4.90
CA LEU A 58 -15.04 14.23 -5.03
C LEU A 58 -16.17 14.00 -4.02
N ASP A 59 -16.65 12.75 -3.94
CA ASP A 59 -17.68 12.35 -2.98
C ASP A 59 -17.22 12.63 -1.54
N TRP A 60 -15.97 12.27 -1.19
CA TRP A 60 -15.41 12.53 0.14
C TRP A 60 -15.39 14.03 0.48
N ILE A 61 -15.00 14.89 -0.47
CA ILE A 61 -14.98 16.36 -0.28
C ILE A 61 -16.40 16.90 -0.04
N GLU A 62 -17.39 16.42 -0.79
CA GLU A 62 -18.78 16.85 -0.70
C GLU A 62 -19.45 16.36 0.59
N GLU A 63 -19.29 15.08 0.94
CA GLU A 63 -19.86 14.45 2.13
C GLU A 63 -19.37 15.12 3.42
N HIS A 64 -18.11 15.53 3.45
CA HIS A 64 -17.51 16.21 4.61
C HIS A 64 -17.71 17.73 4.59
N ASN A 65 -18.31 18.28 3.53
CA ASN A 65 -18.54 19.71 3.34
C ASN A 65 -17.28 20.56 3.54
N ILE A 66 -16.14 20.10 3.00
CA ILE A 66 -14.83 20.75 3.16
C ILE A 66 -14.43 21.61 1.97
N LEU A 67 -15.25 21.67 0.92
CA LEU A 67 -14.94 22.34 -0.34
C LEU A 67 -14.46 23.79 -0.19
N HIS A 68 -15.01 24.53 0.78
CA HIS A 68 -14.74 25.97 0.98
C HIS A 68 -13.77 26.27 2.13
N GLU A 69 -13.20 25.23 2.75
CA GLU A 69 -12.19 25.39 3.78
C GLU A 69 -10.92 26.00 3.18
N GLN A 70 -10.32 26.94 3.90
CA GLN A 70 -9.09 27.62 3.46
C GLN A 70 -7.83 26.83 3.79
N ASP A 71 -7.93 25.92 4.76
CA ASP A 71 -6.85 25.07 5.18
C ASP A 71 -6.56 23.99 4.12
N SER A 72 -5.39 23.36 4.22
CA SER A 72 -5.08 22.19 3.43
C SER A 72 -6.00 21.01 3.75
N ALA A 73 -6.09 20.04 2.85
CA ALA A 73 -6.85 18.80 3.07
C ALA A 73 -6.43 18.09 4.37
N LEU A 74 -5.13 17.98 4.63
CA LEU A 74 -4.61 17.35 5.85
C LEU A 74 -4.95 18.14 7.11
N LEU A 75 -4.80 19.47 7.11
CA LEU A 75 -5.12 20.28 8.28
C LEU A 75 -6.63 20.28 8.56
N THR A 76 -7.44 20.38 7.51
CA THR A 76 -8.90 20.27 7.61
C THR A 76 -9.31 18.92 8.22
N ALA A 77 -8.81 17.81 7.67
CA ALA A 77 -9.04 16.46 8.19
C ALA A 77 -8.62 16.33 9.66
N SER A 78 -7.48 16.90 10.03
CA SER A 78 -6.94 16.90 11.39
C SER A 78 -7.83 17.67 12.38
N LYS A 79 -8.36 18.83 11.98
CA LYS A 79 -9.32 19.61 12.76
C LYS A 79 -10.63 18.86 12.96
N ARG A 80 -11.17 18.25 11.90
CA ARG A 80 -12.39 17.43 11.97
C ARG A 80 -12.22 16.25 12.93
N MET A 81 -11.08 15.58 12.91
CA MET A 81 -10.74 14.52 13.86
C MET A 81 -10.74 15.04 15.31
N ALA A 82 -10.15 16.22 15.54
CA ALA A 82 -10.13 16.84 16.87
C ALA A 82 -11.53 17.27 17.36
N ASP A 83 -12.42 17.63 16.43
CA ASP A 83 -13.81 18.02 16.71
C ASP A 83 -14.74 16.81 16.90
N GLY A 84 -14.23 15.58 16.78
CA GLY A 84 -14.96 14.34 17.07
C GLY A 84 -15.72 13.73 15.90
N SER A 85 -15.43 14.13 14.65
CA SER A 85 -15.88 13.42 13.45
C SER A 85 -15.37 11.97 13.41
N ASP A 86 -16.01 11.12 12.62
CA ASP A 86 -15.59 9.72 12.46
C ASP A 86 -14.17 9.66 11.89
N ILE A 87 -13.26 9.11 12.69
CA ILE A 87 -11.84 9.07 12.38
C ILE A 87 -11.52 8.11 11.22
N GLU A 88 -12.29 7.04 11.04
CA GLU A 88 -12.07 6.12 9.91
C GLU A 88 -12.50 6.76 8.61
N ASP A 89 -13.60 7.50 8.62
CA ASP A 89 -14.12 8.22 7.46
C ASP A 89 -13.15 9.32 7.02
N ILE A 90 -12.63 10.09 7.97
CA ILE A 90 -11.55 11.08 7.71
C ILE A 90 -10.29 10.40 7.16
N ALA A 91 -9.85 9.31 7.79
CA ALA A 91 -8.66 8.59 7.37
C ALA A 91 -8.82 7.95 5.98
N SER A 92 -10.04 7.61 5.58
CA SER A 92 -10.35 7.11 4.24
C SER A 92 -10.00 8.13 3.16
N GLY A 93 -10.29 9.41 3.37
CA GLY A 93 -9.88 10.49 2.46
C GLY A 93 -8.37 10.59 2.30
N ILE A 94 -7.62 10.54 3.41
CA ILE A 94 -6.14 10.56 3.37
C ILE A 94 -5.61 9.34 2.59
N TRP A 95 -6.23 8.17 2.76
CA TRP A 95 -5.92 6.97 1.99
C TRP A 95 -6.24 7.14 0.49
N LEU A 96 -7.38 7.72 0.12
CA LEU A 96 -7.74 7.98 -1.28
C LEU A 96 -6.72 8.89 -1.97
N LEU A 97 -6.23 9.92 -1.27
CA LEU A 97 -5.15 10.77 -1.78
C LEU A 97 -3.85 9.99 -1.99
N ALA A 98 -3.57 9.01 -1.12
CA ALA A 98 -2.43 8.13 -1.29
C ALA A 98 -2.63 7.16 -2.48
N GLU A 99 -3.84 6.64 -2.69
CA GLU A 99 -4.18 5.82 -3.87
C GLU A 99 -4.04 6.62 -5.17
N TRP A 100 -4.45 7.90 -5.15
CA TRP A 100 -4.24 8.80 -6.28
C TRP A 100 -2.75 8.96 -6.59
N ALA A 101 -1.94 9.23 -5.57
CA ALA A 101 -0.49 9.38 -5.65
C ALA A 101 0.30 8.06 -5.77
N SER A 102 -0.37 6.91 -5.87
CA SER A 102 0.31 5.61 -5.90
C SER A 102 0.86 5.25 -7.29
N LEU A 103 2.05 4.64 -7.30
CA LEU A 103 2.59 3.92 -8.47
C LEU A 103 1.89 2.55 -8.61
N GLY A 104 1.33 2.03 -7.53
CA GLY A 104 0.47 0.85 -7.50
C GLY A 104 0.55 0.13 -6.15
N THR A 105 -0.18 -0.97 -6.05
CA THR A 105 -0.28 -1.79 -4.86
C THR A 105 0.08 -3.22 -5.17
N TRP A 106 1.06 -3.76 -4.45
CA TRP A 106 1.24 -5.20 -4.36
C TRP A 106 0.25 -5.76 -3.36
N ARG A 107 -0.48 -6.80 -3.77
CA ARG A 107 -1.52 -7.44 -2.98
C ARG A 107 -1.29 -8.94 -2.95
N CYS A 108 -1.35 -9.52 -1.76
CA CYS A 108 -1.43 -10.97 -1.62
C CYS A 108 -2.33 -11.36 -0.46
N MET A 109 -2.82 -12.60 -0.50
CA MET A 109 -3.45 -13.22 0.66
C MET A 109 -2.50 -13.18 1.85
N GLU A 110 -2.95 -12.69 3.00
CA GLU A 110 -2.10 -12.45 4.19
C GLU A 110 -1.24 -13.66 4.59
N GLY A 111 -1.80 -14.87 4.55
CA GLY A 111 -1.05 -16.10 4.86
C GLY A 111 0.10 -16.37 3.89
N ARG A 112 0.02 -15.89 2.64
CA ARG A 112 1.14 -15.97 1.67
C ARG A 112 2.21 -14.91 1.93
N GLY A 113 1.89 -13.83 2.64
CA GLY A 113 2.86 -12.81 3.05
C GLY A 113 4.07 -13.42 3.79
N PHE A 114 3.85 -14.44 4.61
CA PHE A 114 4.91 -15.20 5.28
C PHE A 114 5.89 -15.81 4.28
N LEU A 115 5.40 -16.47 3.23
CA LEU A 115 6.24 -17.07 2.19
C LEU A 115 7.13 -16.03 1.49
N TYR A 116 6.60 -14.83 1.29
CA TYR A 116 7.29 -13.78 0.54
C TYR A 116 8.26 -12.95 1.39
N LEU A 117 7.98 -12.75 2.67
CA LEU A 117 8.76 -11.84 3.52
C LEU A 117 9.61 -12.58 4.57
N GLU A 118 9.07 -13.61 5.22
CA GLU A 118 9.72 -14.28 6.36
C GLU A 118 11.14 -14.81 6.07
N PRO A 119 11.42 -15.47 4.92
CA PRO A 119 12.76 -15.96 4.63
C PRO A 119 13.82 -14.85 4.50
N TYR A 120 13.38 -13.59 4.35
CA TYR A 120 14.20 -12.44 3.98
C TYR A 120 14.36 -11.42 5.10
N ILE A 121 13.81 -11.68 6.29
CA ILE A 121 13.96 -10.79 7.46
C ILE A 121 15.02 -11.25 8.48
N GLY A 122 15.59 -12.46 8.30
CA GLY A 122 16.63 -13.00 9.19
C GLY A 122 16.14 -13.53 10.55
N GLU A 123 14.84 -13.48 10.83
CA GLU A 123 14.19 -14.05 12.01
C GLU A 123 12.88 -14.74 11.62
N SER A 124 12.34 -15.62 12.48
CA SER A 124 11.03 -16.24 12.23
C SER A 124 9.89 -15.30 12.60
N MET A 125 8.82 -15.30 11.80
CA MET A 125 7.59 -14.57 12.12
C MET A 125 6.66 -15.46 12.95
N ASN A 126 6.40 -15.07 14.19
CA ASN A 126 5.55 -15.82 15.12
C ASN A 126 4.11 -15.27 15.16
N GLN A 127 3.90 -14.05 14.67
CA GLN A 127 2.61 -13.36 14.72
C GLN A 127 2.33 -12.64 13.41
N VAL A 128 1.07 -12.67 12.99
CA VAL A 128 0.59 -12.00 11.78
C VAL A 128 0.82 -10.49 11.82
N GLY A 129 0.79 -9.87 13.01
CA GLY A 129 1.06 -8.45 13.17
C GLY A 129 2.42 -8.00 12.63
N GLN A 130 3.41 -8.90 12.60
CA GLN A 130 4.75 -8.63 12.10
C GLN A 130 4.76 -8.27 10.60
N LEU A 131 3.77 -8.75 9.81
CA LEU A 131 3.63 -8.38 8.40
C LEU A 131 3.36 -6.88 8.19
N TYR A 132 2.96 -6.18 9.25
CA TYR A 132 2.60 -4.76 9.24
C TYR A 132 3.58 -3.92 10.06
N GLU A 133 4.78 -4.43 10.34
CA GLU A 133 5.83 -3.71 11.07
C GLU A 133 6.87 -3.14 10.10
N GLN A 134 7.31 -1.90 10.36
CA GLN A 134 8.31 -1.24 9.50
C GLN A 134 9.61 -2.06 9.40
N LYS A 135 10.11 -2.59 10.54
CA LYS A 135 11.34 -3.39 10.58
C LYS A 135 11.29 -4.63 9.68
N THR A 136 10.11 -5.21 9.49
CA THR A 136 9.91 -6.39 8.65
C THR A 136 10.09 -6.02 7.19
N TRP A 137 9.50 -4.92 6.76
CA TRP A 137 9.64 -4.44 5.38
C TRP A 137 11.05 -3.93 5.11
N ASP A 138 11.66 -3.16 6.02
CA ASP A 138 13.03 -2.67 5.86
C ASP A 138 14.02 -3.83 5.68
N ALA A 139 13.93 -4.88 6.51
CA ALA A 139 14.80 -6.04 6.42
C ALA A 139 14.53 -6.88 5.15
N ALA A 140 13.25 -7.11 4.83
CA ALA A 140 12.87 -7.87 3.64
C ALA A 140 13.32 -7.16 2.36
N ILE A 141 13.04 -5.86 2.21
CA ILE A 141 13.44 -5.05 1.05
C ILE A 141 14.96 -5.09 0.89
N SER A 142 15.72 -4.87 1.96
CA SER A 142 17.18 -4.92 1.92
C SER A 142 17.72 -6.27 1.44
N SER A 143 17.07 -7.38 1.82
CA SER A 143 17.49 -8.72 1.39
C SER A 143 17.03 -9.04 -0.04
N ILE A 144 15.80 -8.66 -0.40
CA ILE A 144 15.20 -8.92 -1.71
C ILE A 144 15.96 -8.19 -2.81
N THR A 145 16.33 -6.93 -2.60
CA THR A 145 17.07 -6.13 -3.60
C THR A 145 18.53 -6.56 -3.75
N SER A 146 19.07 -7.38 -2.84
CA SER A 146 20.39 -8.00 -3.01
C SER A 146 20.36 -9.18 -4.01
N LEU A 147 19.18 -9.67 -4.36
CA LEU A 147 18.94 -10.75 -5.31
C LEU A 147 18.45 -10.17 -6.65
N SER A 148 18.74 -10.85 -7.75
CA SER A 148 18.02 -10.57 -8.99
C SER A 148 16.55 -11.01 -8.87
N LYS A 149 15.69 -10.40 -9.67
CA LYS A 149 14.26 -10.76 -9.77
C LYS A 149 14.05 -12.27 -9.97
N GLN A 150 14.87 -12.89 -10.82
CA GLN A 150 14.82 -14.32 -11.09
C GLN A 150 15.24 -15.14 -9.86
N GLN A 151 16.34 -14.77 -9.20
CA GLN A 151 16.82 -15.46 -8.00
C GLN A 151 15.79 -15.41 -6.87
N TYR A 152 15.18 -14.25 -6.63
CA TYR A 152 14.16 -14.09 -5.61
C TYR A 152 12.90 -14.93 -5.91
N SER A 153 12.37 -14.82 -7.13
CA SER A 153 11.16 -15.55 -7.52
C SER A 153 11.34 -17.08 -7.52
N GLU A 154 12.49 -17.57 -7.99
CA GLU A 154 12.84 -18.99 -7.90
C GLU A 154 12.96 -19.47 -6.45
N ALA A 155 13.60 -18.69 -5.57
CA ALA A 155 13.74 -19.03 -4.16
C ALA A 155 12.37 -19.14 -3.46
N VAL A 156 11.44 -18.22 -3.74
CA VAL A 156 10.07 -18.26 -3.23
C VAL A 156 9.33 -19.53 -3.69
N VAL A 157 9.47 -19.91 -4.97
CA VAL A 157 8.83 -21.12 -5.51
C VAL A 157 9.39 -22.38 -4.85
N VAL A 158 10.71 -22.45 -4.67
CA VAL A 158 11.37 -23.58 -4.00
C VAL A 158 10.92 -23.69 -2.54
N ASP A 159 10.86 -22.58 -1.79
CA ASP A 159 10.36 -22.60 -0.40
C ASP A 159 8.90 -23.06 -0.35
N TRP A 160 8.04 -22.57 -1.25
CA TRP A 160 6.65 -23.01 -1.34
C TRP A 160 6.53 -24.52 -1.59
N MET A 161 7.31 -25.08 -2.52
CA MET A 161 7.34 -26.52 -2.79
C MET A 161 7.79 -27.29 -1.53
N GLY A 162 8.85 -26.84 -0.87
CA GLY A 162 9.36 -27.47 0.35
C GLY A 162 8.35 -27.46 1.50
N ARG A 163 7.67 -26.32 1.74
CA ARG A 163 6.60 -26.23 2.76
C ARG A 163 5.44 -27.17 2.45
N ARG A 164 5.07 -27.34 1.17
CA ARG A 164 4.03 -28.31 0.76
C ARG A 164 4.44 -29.76 1.02
N GLU A 165 5.66 -30.15 0.64
CA GLU A 165 6.15 -31.50 0.89
C GLU A 165 6.21 -31.84 2.38
N GLN A 166 6.59 -30.87 3.22
CA GLN A 166 6.57 -31.04 4.69
C GLN A 166 5.17 -31.27 5.26
N LEU A 167 4.13 -30.77 4.60
CA LEU A 167 2.73 -31.01 4.95
C LEU A 167 2.20 -32.35 4.38
N GLY A 168 3.03 -33.10 3.65
CA GLY A 168 2.62 -34.34 2.98
C GLY A 168 1.79 -34.12 1.72
N GLU A 169 1.79 -32.90 1.18
CA GLU A 169 1.04 -32.54 -0.03
C GLU A 169 1.76 -32.99 -1.30
N THR A 170 1.00 -33.32 -2.33
CA THR A 170 1.55 -33.75 -3.64
C THR A 170 2.10 -32.57 -4.44
N LEU A 171 3.23 -32.81 -5.12
CA LEU A 171 3.76 -31.94 -6.19
C LEU A 171 3.47 -32.48 -7.60
N ASN A 172 2.90 -33.68 -7.70
CA ASN A 172 2.56 -34.29 -8.98
C ASN A 172 1.30 -33.65 -9.56
N GLU A 173 1.42 -33.02 -10.73
CA GLU A 173 0.32 -32.39 -11.46
C GLU A 173 -0.85 -33.34 -11.74
N LYS A 174 -0.58 -34.64 -11.92
CA LYS A 174 -1.64 -35.64 -12.10
C LYS A 174 -2.55 -35.78 -10.88
N ASN A 175 -2.01 -35.50 -9.69
CA ASN A 175 -2.72 -35.58 -8.42
C ASN A 175 -3.26 -34.21 -7.98
N ASP A 176 -2.64 -33.10 -8.42
CA ASP A 176 -3.11 -31.73 -8.21
C ASP A 176 -2.99 -30.93 -9.53
N PRO A 177 -4.08 -30.82 -10.32
CA PRO A 177 -4.04 -30.12 -11.61
C PRO A 177 -3.83 -28.60 -11.48
N ARG A 178 -3.91 -28.03 -10.27
CA ARG A 178 -3.68 -26.60 -10.04
C ARG A 178 -2.25 -26.28 -9.65
N ILE A 179 -1.39 -27.29 -9.46
CA ILE A 179 -0.03 -27.08 -8.93
C ILE A 179 0.79 -26.11 -9.80
N LEU A 180 0.75 -26.26 -11.13
CA LEU A 180 1.48 -25.39 -12.05
C LEU A 180 0.93 -23.97 -12.05
N SER A 181 -0.39 -23.81 -12.05
CA SER A 181 -1.01 -22.47 -11.98
C SER A 181 -0.71 -21.77 -10.65
N THR A 182 -0.59 -22.54 -9.56
CA THR A 182 -0.25 -22.02 -8.23
C THR A 182 1.22 -21.61 -8.17
N MET A 183 2.12 -22.43 -8.71
CA MET A 183 3.54 -22.12 -8.87
C MET A 183 3.73 -20.82 -9.67
N GLN A 184 3.07 -20.71 -10.83
CA GLN A 184 3.09 -19.49 -11.65
C GLN A 184 2.51 -18.27 -10.93
N SER A 185 1.53 -18.46 -10.06
CA SER A 185 1.02 -17.38 -9.20
C SER A 185 2.07 -16.91 -8.20
N HIS A 186 2.81 -17.83 -7.55
CA HIS A 186 3.88 -17.48 -6.62
C HIS A 186 5.02 -16.76 -7.33
N GLN A 187 5.43 -17.24 -8.50
CA GLN A 187 6.44 -16.59 -9.32
C GLN A 187 6.05 -15.15 -9.65
N ARG A 188 4.85 -14.92 -10.20
CA ARG A 188 4.38 -13.55 -10.55
C ARG A 188 4.31 -12.62 -9.34
N HIS A 189 3.83 -13.11 -8.20
CA HIS A 189 3.76 -12.28 -6.98
C HIS A 189 5.15 -11.93 -6.45
N ALA A 190 6.11 -12.85 -6.53
CA ALA A 190 7.48 -12.60 -6.14
C ALA A 190 8.18 -11.62 -7.10
N GLU A 191 8.02 -11.80 -8.41
CA GLU A 191 8.55 -10.86 -9.41
C GLU A 191 7.99 -9.44 -9.21
N SER A 192 6.70 -9.32 -8.90
CA SER A 192 6.05 -8.05 -8.59
C SER A 192 6.56 -7.41 -7.28
N LEU A 193 6.73 -8.21 -6.22
CA LEU A 193 7.27 -7.72 -4.95
C LEU A 193 8.75 -7.29 -5.08
N HIS A 194 9.52 -7.95 -5.93
CA HIS A 194 10.90 -7.54 -6.23
C HIS A 194 10.93 -6.16 -6.89
N GLY A 195 10.11 -5.94 -7.93
CA GLY A 195 10.00 -4.61 -8.54
C GLY A 195 9.52 -3.54 -7.56
N LEU A 196 8.59 -3.88 -6.66
CA LEU A 196 8.16 -2.98 -5.59
C LEU A 196 9.32 -2.63 -4.65
N ALA A 197 10.15 -3.60 -4.30
CA ALA A 197 11.31 -3.40 -3.44
C ALA A 197 12.37 -2.50 -4.11
N GLU A 198 12.59 -2.65 -5.42
CA GLU A 198 13.47 -1.76 -6.20
C GLU A 198 12.97 -0.30 -6.15
N LEU A 199 11.68 -0.05 -6.41
CA LEU A 199 11.09 1.30 -6.36
C LEU A 199 11.28 1.98 -5.00
N LEU A 200 11.16 1.22 -3.91
CA LEU A 200 11.34 1.72 -2.55
C LEU A 200 12.81 2.06 -2.21
N THR A 201 13.77 1.60 -3.02
CA THR A 201 15.20 1.91 -2.85
C THR A 201 15.72 3.01 -3.78
N GLU A 202 15.05 3.27 -4.89
CA GLU A 202 15.58 4.12 -5.98
C GLU A 202 15.04 5.56 -6.00
N GLY A 203 14.06 5.93 -5.17
CA GLY A 203 13.44 7.26 -5.24
C GLY A 203 12.70 7.73 -4.00
N GLU A 204 12.00 8.84 -4.14
CA GLU A 204 11.13 9.47 -3.12
C GLU A 204 9.77 8.78 -3.08
N THR A 205 9.78 7.47 -2.81
CA THR A 205 8.56 6.70 -2.60
C THR A 205 8.46 6.24 -1.15
N VAL A 206 7.23 6.08 -0.69
CA VAL A 206 6.92 5.59 0.66
C VAL A 206 6.00 4.38 0.58
N LEU A 207 6.20 3.45 1.50
CA LEU A 207 5.39 2.25 1.62
C LEU A 207 4.22 2.49 2.59
N LEU A 208 3.01 2.35 2.07
CA LEU A 208 1.80 2.23 2.87
C LEU A 208 1.34 0.78 2.87
N THR A 209 1.65 0.06 3.95
CA THR A 209 1.10 -1.29 4.17
C THR A 209 -0.09 -1.27 5.11
N ARG A 210 -1.09 -2.11 4.83
CA ARG A 210 -2.23 -2.37 5.71
C ARG A 210 -2.90 -3.70 5.38
N ARG A 211 -3.74 -4.19 6.29
CA ARG A 211 -4.68 -5.27 6.01
C ARG A 211 -5.93 -4.67 5.36
N ASP A 212 -6.47 -5.29 4.30
CA ASP A 212 -7.52 -4.67 3.46
C ASP A 212 -8.77 -4.21 4.24
N TRP A 213 -9.20 -4.96 5.26
CA TRP A 213 -10.34 -4.63 6.15
C TRP A 213 -9.93 -3.99 7.48
N SER A 214 -8.68 -3.56 7.62
CA SER A 214 -8.23 -2.87 8.83
C SER A 214 -8.35 -1.36 8.70
N SER A 215 -8.40 -0.72 9.86
CA SER A 215 -8.37 0.73 10.01
C SER A 215 -7.35 1.40 9.09
N TYR A 216 -7.77 2.45 8.39
CA TYR A 216 -6.89 3.26 7.54
C TYR A 216 -5.78 3.94 8.36
N LEU A 217 -6.02 4.17 9.65
CA LEU A 217 -5.06 4.77 10.58
C LEU A 217 -3.79 3.93 10.76
N ASN A 218 -3.86 2.63 10.47
CA ASN A 218 -2.71 1.73 10.56
C ASN A 218 -1.86 1.73 9.29
N ALA A 219 -2.29 2.41 8.24
CA ALA A 219 -1.57 2.44 6.97
C ALA A 219 -0.28 3.25 7.07
N GLY A 220 0.82 2.65 6.61
CA GLY A 220 2.12 3.30 6.49
C GLY A 220 2.91 3.40 7.78
N PHE A 221 4.14 3.90 7.63
CA PHE A 221 5.16 3.90 8.66
C PHE A 221 5.71 5.28 8.97
N GLY A 222 6.42 5.41 10.09
CA GLY A 222 7.18 6.61 10.42
C GLY A 222 6.32 7.88 10.35
N GLY A 223 6.80 8.90 9.63
CA GLY A 223 6.11 10.17 9.38
C GLY A 223 4.93 10.07 8.41
N PHE A 224 4.85 9.00 7.62
CA PHE A 224 3.85 8.76 6.58
C PHE A 224 2.70 7.85 7.04
N ASN A 225 2.71 7.44 8.32
CA ASN A 225 1.58 6.74 8.90
C ASN A 225 0.36 7.68 9.00
N ILE A 226 -0.81 7.24 8.53
CA ILE A 226 -2.01 8.10 8.44
C ILE A 226 -2.44 8.66 9.81
N ARG A 227 -2.44 7.85 10.87
CA ARG A 227 -2.74 8.34 12.22
C ARG A 227 -1.77 9.44 12.64
N ARG A 228 -0.47 9.25 12.37
CA ARG A 228 0.55 10.21 12.74
C ARG A 228 0.41 11.52 11.96
N LEU A 229 0.12 11.46 10.66
CA LEU A 229 -0.15 12.64 9.84
C LEU A 229 -1.31 13.46 10.43
N LEU A 230 -2.46 12.82 10.68
CA LEU A 230 -3.65 13.50 11.23
C LEU A 230 -3.41 14.09 12.63
N THR A 231 -2.66 13.40 13.48
CA THR A 231 -2.39 13.88 14.85
C THR A 231 -1.34 14.97 14.92
N THR A 232 -0.32 14.95 14.05
CA THR A 232 0.75 15.96 14.07
C THR A 232 0.26 17.29 13.53
N SER A 233 -0.50 17.29 12.43
CA SER A 233 -1.06 18.51 11.86
C SER A 233 -2.13 19.17 12.74
N ALA A 234 -2.87 18.37 13.54
CA ALA A 234 -3.78 18.92 14.55
C ALA A 234 -3.04 19.70 15.66
N LEU A 235 -1.78 19.38 15.92
CA LEU A 235 -0.97 20.06 16.94
C LEU A 235 -0.30 21.33 16.40
N GLU A 236 0.09 21.34 15.13
CA GLU A 236 0.71 22.50 14.47
C GLU A 236 -0.30 23.58 14.06
N GLY A 237 -1.57 23.22 13.86
CA GLY A 237 -2.66 24.13 13.52
C GLY A 237 -3.35 24.82 14.71
N LYS A 238 -2.80 24.72 15.92
CA LYS A 238 -3.23 25.43 17.14
C LYS A 238 -2.31 26.59 17.44
#